data_AF-A0A084U6X1-F1
#
_entry.id   AF-A0A084U6X1-F1
#
_cell.length_a   1.000
_cell.length_b   1.000
_cell.length_c   1.000
_cell.angle_alpha   90.00
_cell.angle_beta   90.00
_cell.angle_gamma   90.00
#
_symmetry.space_group_name_H-M   'P 1'
#
loop_
_entity.id
_entity.type
_entity.pdbx_description
1 polymer ?
#
loop_
_entity_poly.entity_id
_entity_poly.type
_entity_poly.pdbx_seq_one_letter_code
_entity_poly.pdbx_strand_id
1 'polypeptide(L)'
;MSNASAARNLRAQIDQIQPMTRFVLATLALASGVYTYLGVRSLLDGSATLVFFSAIIYSAAVSVGIYGFWSYLIRFVPEMRDAASRLVLMGVMVLGCLMIVAMSSWLNAAALAGSAAVEQHLAETLEDYTGDLDQAHGNALGALSLLPDIQRASDRFARLADDERQSGALTGTSGSGSVVQLLTQMSAQMDELHATILNSRDTVSTLFEEGQQHLATMRGLVSAPGPVQPRSDRFAEEAVALAGVIASLEQTSIAPSVARAASDLSAGFIAPVADGSNAELAGRQDQVMATVRESVAAQSKALSIAAEEIMAQPQVAERRYVPLSAAEAVLRYASSFLPSWAGAISIDLLPAVLVGIMSVVYASIRRDEAVMSDAERLTAADLLRSLDVQRALTARQDRASEPEASPQARPENPVEEPSPGQNVTPLSLNERKRQEP
;
A
#
# COMPACT_ATOMS: atom_id res chain seq x y z
N MET A 1 2.40 -6.76 -58.24
CA MET A 1 3.17 -5.61 -57.70
C MET A 1 4.56 -6.13 -57.41
N SER A 2 5.63 -5.52 -57.92
CA SER A 2 7.00 -6.01 -57.67
C SER A 2 7.33 -5.89 -56.18
N ASN A 3 8.00 -6.88 -55.58
CA ASN A 3 8.44 -6.85 -54.18
C ASN A 3 9.26 -5.58 -53.86
N ALA A 4 9.98 -5.03 -54.85
CA ALA A 4 10.70 -3.76 -54.74
C ALA A 4 9.80 -2.52 -54.58
N SER A 5 8.57 -2.57 -55.09
CA SER A 5 7.58 -1.49 -54.87
C SER A 5 6.98 -1.55 -53.47
N ALA A 6 6.76 -2.76 -52.93
CA ALA A 6 6.25 -2.95 -51.57
C ALA A 6 7.26 -2.47 -50.52
N ALA A 7 8.53 -2.88 -50.63
CA ALA A 7 9.60 -2.44 -49.72
C ALA A 7 9.78 -0.91 -49.71
N ARG A 8 9.77 -0.27 -50.89
CA ARG A 8 9.86 1.20 -51.01
C ARG A 8 8.66 1.92 -50.41
N ASN A 9 7.45 1.39 -50.61
CA ASN A 9 6.24 1.97 -50.03
C ASN A 9 6.24 1.87 -48.49
N LEU A 10 6.67 0.73 -47.94
CA LEU A 10 6.79 0.55 -46.49
C LEU A 10 7.84 1.49 -45.88
N ARG A 11 9.01 1.67 -46.51
CA ARG A 11 10.02 2.64 -46.08
C ARG A 11 9.48 4.07 -46.09
N ALA A 12 8.82 4.47 -47.18
CA ALA A 12 8.21 5.79 -47.29
C ALA A 12 7.12 6.02 -46.21
N GLN A 13 6.32 4.99 -45.89
CA GLN A 13 5.34 5.06 -44.81
C GLN A 13 6.01 5.20 -43.43
N ILE A 14 7.09 4.45 -43.16
CA ILE A 14 7.87 4.60 -41.91
C ILE A 14 8.38 6.04 -41.75
N ASP A 15 8.96 6.61 -42.81
CA ASP A 15 9.51 7.97 -42.78
C ASP A 15 8.40 9.01 -42.52
N GLN A 16 7.20 8.79 -43.07
CA GLN A 16 6.04 9.65 -42.84
C GLN A 16 5.50 9.56 -41.41
N ILE A 17 5.48 8.36 -40.79
CA ILE A 17 4.98 8.17 -39.41
C ILE A 17 6.03 8.45 -38.34
N GLN A 18 7.30 8.62 -38.71
CA GLN A 18 8.39 8.90 -37.76
C GLN A 18 8.12 10.12 -36.86
N PRO A 19 7.71 11.31 -37.36
CA PRO A 19 7.40 12.44 -36.51
C PRO A 19 6.23 12.14 -35.55
N MET A 20 5.18 11.46 -36.04
CA MET A 20 4.06 11.03 -35.21
C MET A 20 4.50 10.07 -34.10
N THR A 21 5.39 9.12 -34.40
CA THR A 21 5.93 8.16 -33.43
C THR A 21 6.69 8.87 -32.32
N ARG A 22 7.53 9.86 -32.65
CA ARG A 22 8.25 10.68 -31.66
C ARG A 22 7.28 11.48 -30.79
N PHE A 23 6.24 12.05 -31.40
CA PHE A 23 5.20 12.77 -30.66
C PHE A 23 4.46 11.85 -29.68
N VAL A 24 4.01 10.67 -30.13
CA VAL A 24 3.35 9.68 -29.26
C VAL A 24 4.25 9.26 -28.09
N LEU A 25 5.53 8.96 -28.35
CA LEU A 25 6.48 8.62 -27.28
C LEU A 25 6.68 9.77 -26.28
N ALA A 26 6.82 10.99 -26.78
CA ALA A 26 6.96 12.17 -25.93
C ALA A 26 5.70 12.39 -25.08
N THR A 27 4.51 12.21 -25.65
CA THR A 27 3.24 12.32 -24.91
C THR A 27 3.11 11.24 -23.85
N LEU A 28 3.44 9.98 -24.14
CA LEU A 28 3.37 8.88 -23.17
C LEU A 28 4.39 9.09 -22.03
N ALA A 29 5.62 9.45 -22.36
CA ALA A 29 6.66 9.73 -21.38
C ALA A 29 6.30 10.94 -20.51
N LEU A 30 5.68 11.98 -21.09
CA LEU A 30 5.19 13.14 -20.35
C LEU A 30 4.05 12.75 -19.40
N ALA A 31 3.07 11.96 -19.90
CA ALA A 31 1.96 11.49 -19.08
C ALA A 31 2.45 10.67 -17.88
N SER A 32 3.37 9.71 -18.11
CA SER A 32 4.02 8.94 -17.05
C SER A 32 4.78 9.86 -16.07
N GLY A 33 5.51 10.86 -16.58
CA GLY A 33 6.18 11.86 -15.74
C GLY A 33 5.22 12.66 -14.84
N VAL A 34 4.09 13.12 -15.37
CA VAL A 34 3.07 13.85 -14.59
C VAL A 34 2.48 12.98 -13.49
N TYR A 35 2.11 11.74 -13.79
CA TYR A 35 1.59 10.82 -12.78
C TYR A 35 2.66 10.42 -11.75
N THR A 36 3.91 10.22 -12.18
CA THR A 36 5.03 9.98 -11.27
C THR A 36 5.25 11.18 -10.34
N TYR A 37 5.15 12.42 -10.85
CA TYR A 37 5.22 13.63 -10.01
C TYR A 37 4.14 13.63 -8.92
N LEU A 38 2.89 13.33 -9.29
CA LEU A 38 1.78 13.27 -8.36
C LEU A 38 1.97 12.17 -7.31
N GLY A 39 2.42 10.99 -7.73
CA GLY A 39 2.72 9.86 -6.85
C GLY A 39 3.85 10.17 -5.86
N VAL A 40 5.01 10.63 -6.35
CA VAL A 40 6.16 10.99 -5.50
C VAL A 40 5.83 12.12 -4.54
N ARG A 41 5.09 13.12 -4.99
CA ARG A 41 4.68 14.24 -4.13
C ARG A 41 3.88 13.78 -2.91
N SER A 42 3.13 12.68 -3.03
CA SER A 42 2.37 12.10 -1.91
C SER A 42 3.23 11.29 -0.92
N LEU A 43 4.48 10.97 -1.28
CA LEU A 43 5.40 10.18 -0.47
C LEU A 43 6.46 11.01 0.25
N LEU A 44 6.73 12.22 -0.24
CA LEU A 44 7.79 13.06 0.30
C LEU A 44 7.26 13.94 1.43
N ASP A 45 7.92 13.85 2.57
CA ASP A 45 7.73 14.76 3.69
C ASP A 45 8.72 15.92 3.64
N GLY A 46 8.27 17.11 4.06
CA GLY A 46 9.12 18.29 4.20
C GLY A 46 8.43 19.59 3.81
N SER A 47 9.24 20.64 3.60
CA SER A 47 8.70 21.93 3.15
C SER A 47 8.11 21.80 1.74
N ALA A 48 7.05 22.57 1.47
CA ALA A 48 6.38 22.57 0.17
C ALA A 48 7.37 22.77 -1.00
N THR A 49 8.38 23.62 -0.79
CA THR A 49 9.44 23.89 -1.75
C THR A 49 10.32 22.66 -2.02
N LEU A 50 10.76 21.95 -0.97
CA LEU A 50 11.60 20.76 -1.11
C LEU A 50 10.84 19.65 -1.83
N VAL A 51 9.61 19.37 -1.39
CA VAL A 51 8.75 18.34 -1.97
C VAL A 51 8.49 18.64 -3.46
N PHE A 52 8.17 19.89 -3.79
CA PHE A 52 7.94 20.33 -5.17
C PHE A 52 9.16 20.09 -6.07
N PHE A 53 10.35 20.59 -5.69
CA PHE A 53 11.54 20.43 -6.51
C PHE A 53 12.00 18.98 -6.61
N SER A 54 11.92 18.22 -5.51
CA SER A 54 12.32 16.81 -5.50
C SER A 54 11.42 15.96 -6.40
N ALA A 55 10.11 16.17 -6.33
CA ALA A 55 9.16 15.47 -7.19
C ALA A 55 9.34 15.86 -8.68
N ILE A 56 9.65 17.13 -8.99
CA ILE A 56 9.97 17.56 -10.37
C ILE A 56 11.23 16.89 -10.88
N ILE A 57 12.31 16.91 -10.11
CA ILE A 57 13.60 16.32 -10.54
C ILE A 57 13.42 14.82 -10.79
N TYR A 58 12.74 14.11 -9.88
CA TYR A 58 12.48 12.69 -10.02
C TYR A 58 11.61 12.38 -11.24
N SER A 59 10.46 13.05 -11.39
CA SER A 59 9.56 12.84 -12.52
C SER A 59 10.20 13.19 -13.87
N ALA A 60 11.00 14.25 -13.95
CA ALA A 60 11.75 14.60 -15.15
C ALA A 60 12.79 13.54 -15.50
N ALA A 61 13.55 13.04 -14.51
CA ALA A 61 14.52 11.97 -14.73
C ALA A 61 13.86 10.68 -15.23
N VAL A 62 12.74 10.26 -14.62
CA VAL A 62 11.96 9.10 -15.05
C VAL A 62 11.40 9.29 -16.46
N SER A 63 10.79 10.45 -16.75
CA SER A 63 10.21 10.76 -18.06
C SER A 63 11.26 10.74 -19.18
N VAL A 64 12.41 11.39 -18.97
CA VAL A 64 13.53 11.38 -19.92
C VAL A 64 14.10 9.96 -20.07
N GLY A 65 14.20 9.21 -18.98
CA GLY A 65 14.64 7.81 -18.98
C GLY A 65 13.74 6.92 -19.82
N ILE A 66 12.42 6.97 -19.61
CA ILE A 66 11.41 6.22 -20.36
C ILE A 66 11.45 6.62 -21.85
N TYR A 67 11.45 7.91 -22.15
CA TYR A 67 11.53 8.40 -23.52
C TYR A 67 12.80 7.91 -24.24
N GLY A 68 13.97 8.04 -23.58
CA GLY A 68 15.24 7.60 -24.12
C GLY A 68 15.29 6.10 -24.34
N PHE A 69 14.89 5.31 -23.34
CA PHE A 69 14.85 3.85 -23.40
C PHE A 69 14.02 3.35 -24.59
N TRP A 70 12.78 3.83 -24.73
CA TRP A 70 11.92 3.44 -25.84
C TRP A 70 12.40 3.95 -27.19
N SER A 71 12.93 5.17 -27.25
CA SER A 71 13.53 5.72 -28.47
C SER A 71 14.69 4.86 -29.00
N TYR A 72 15.54 4.37 -28.09
CA TYR A 72 16.63 3.47 -28.45
C TYR A 72 16.14 2.11 -28.92
N LEU A 73 15.16 1.50 -28.24
CA LEU A 73 14.64 0.19 -28.65
C LEU A 73 13.92 0.22 -29.99
N ILE A 74 13.09 1.25 -30.23
CA ILE A 74 12.39 1.42 -31.53
C ILE A 74 13.38 1.54 -32.68
N ARG A 75 14.57 2.09 -32.44
CA ARG A 75 15.61 2.25 -33.46
C ARG A 75 16.50 1.01 -33.62
N PHE A 76 16.93 0.40 -32.53
CA PHE A 76 17.96 -0.64 -32.57
C PHE A 76 17.40 -2.06 -32.67
N VAL A 77 16.27 -2.38 -32.03
CA VAL A 77 15.68 -3.73 -32.08
C VAL A 77 15.37 -4.16 -33.53
N PRO A 78 14.74 -3.30 -34.36
CA PRO A 78 14.42 -3.70 -35.73
C PRO A 78 15.65 -3.83 -36.62
N GLU A 79 16.72 -3.09 -36.37
CA GLU A 79 17.92 -3.03 -37.23
C GLU A 79 18.84 -4.26 -37.05
N MET A 80 18.79 -4.93 -35.90
CA MET A 80 19.66 -6.07 -35.62
C MET A 80 19.39 -7.27 -36.54
N ARG A 81 20.43 -7.63 -37.30
CA ARG A 81 20.43 -8.76 -38.25
C ARG A 81 20.64 -10.10 -37.56
N ASP A 82 21.52 -10.15 -36.58
CA ASP A 82 21.89 -11.38 -35.88
C ASP A 82 20.82 -11.78 -34.84
N ALA A 83 20.51 -13.08 -34.81
CA ALA A 83 19.52 -13.66 -33.92
C ALA A 83 19.96 -13.55 -32.44
N ALA A 84 21.26 -13.71 -32.16
CA ALA A 84 21.79 -13.57 -30.81
C ALA A 84 21.66 -12.13 -30.31
N SER A 85 22.04 -11.14 -31.13
CA SER A 85 21.90 -9.72 -30.78
C SER A 85 20.44 -9.30 -30.57
N ARG A 86 19.52 -9.85 -31.37
CA ARG A 86 18.07 -9.61 -31.21
C ARG A 86 17.56 -10.17 -29.88
N LEU A 87 17.96 -11.39 -29.52
CA LEU A 87 17.59 -12.00 -28.23
C LEU A 87 18.14 -11.18 -27.05
N VAL A 88 19.37 -10.70 -27.13
CA VAL A 88 19.96 -9.82 -26.11
C VAL A 88 19.14 -8.54 -25.96
N LEU A 89 18.78 -7.87 -27.07
CA LEU A 89 17.94 -6.67 -27.00
C LEU A 89 16.52 -6.94 -26.50
N MET A 90 15.93 -8.10 -26.80
CA MET A 90 14.66 -8.52 -26.20
C MET A 90 14.80 -8.74 -24.70
N GLY A 91 15.92 -9.31 -24.23
CA GLY A 91 16.24 -9.45 -22.82
C GLY A 91 16.40 -8.07 -22.13
N VAL A 92 17.11 -7.13 -22.77
CA VAL A 92 17.23 -5.74 -22.29
C VAL A 92 15.85 -5.05 -22.26
N MET A 93 14.99 -5.30 -23.24
CA MET A 93 13.64 -4.77 -23.28
C MET A 93 12.81 -5.29 -22.09
N VAL A 94 12.83 -6.60 -21.83
CA VAL A 94 12.11 -7.20 -20.69
C VAL A 94 12.65 -6.64 -19.36
N LEU A 95 13.97 -6.60 -19.19
CA LEU A 95 14.59 -6.03 -18.00
C LEU A 95 14.19 -4.55 -17.80
N GLY A 96 14.23 -3.76 -18.87
CA GLY A 96 13.82 -2.36 -18.82
C GLY A 96 12.32 -2.19 -18.53
N CYS A 97 11.45 -3.05 -19.06
CA CYS A 97 10.03 -3.06 -18.69
C CYS A 97 9.85 -3.29 -17.18
N LEU A 98 10.55 -4.28 -16.61
CA LEU A 98 10.50 -4.55 -15.18
C LEU A 98 11.00 -3.36 -14.36
N MET A 99 12.09 -2.71 -14.78
CA MET A 99 12.61 -1.51 -14.13
C MET A 99 11.63 -0.33 -14.20
N ILE A 100 10.97 -0.11 -15.34
CA ILE A 100 9.97 0.95 -15.49
C ILE A 100 8.77 0.68 -14.59
N VAL A 101 8.29 -0.57 -14.54
CA VAL A 101 7.18 -0.95 -13.66
C VAL A 101 7.52 -0.72 -12.19
N ALA A 102 8.73 -1.12 -11.77
CA ALA A 102 9.20 -0.94 -10.40
C ALA A 102 9.41 0.54 -10.01
N MET A 103 9.87 1.37 -10.95
CA MET A 103 10.19 2.78 -10.67
C MET A 103 9.00 3.72 -10.84
N SER A 104 8.04 3.42 -11.74
CA SER A 104 7.01 4.37 -12.16
C SER A 104 5.59 3.83 -12.07
N SER A 105 5.31 2.61 -12.53
CA SER A 105 3.92 2.17 -12.67
C SER A 105 3.11 2.15 -11.37
N TRP A 106 3.72 1.80 -10.23
CA TRP A 106 3.02 1.86 -8.93
C TRP A 106 2.73 3.30 -8.47
N LEU A 107 3.64 4.26 -8.74
CA LEU A 107 3.41 5.68 -8.48
C LEU A 107 2.35 6.26 -9.41
N ASN A 108 2.32 5.80 -10.67
CA ASN A 108 1.29 6.17 -11.61
C ASN A 108 -0.07 5.62 -11.17
N ALA A 109 -0.13 4.39 -10.65
CA ALA A 109 -1.33 3.82 -10.07
C ALA A 109 -1.77 4.59 -8.81
N ALA A 110 -0.83 4.98 -7.95
CA ALA A 110 -1.08 5.83 -6.78
C ALA A 110 -1.68 7.19 -7.16
N ALA A 111 -1.19 7.81 -8.23
CA ALA A 111 -1.74 9.07 -8.72
C ALA A 111 -3.16 8.93 -9.29
N LEU A 112 -3.48 7.78 -9.90
CA LEU A 112 -4.80 7.52 -10.50
C LEU A 112 -5.86 7.09 -9.49
N ALA A 113 -5.48 6.27 -8.51
CA ALA A 113 -6.41 5.57 -7.62
C ALA A 113 -6.10 5.73 -6.13
N GLY A 114 -5.03 6.43 -5.77
CA GLY A 114 -4.57 6.54 -4.39
C GLY A 114 -5.61 7.07 -3.42
N SER A 115 -6.40 8.08 -3.83
CA SER A 115 -7.46 8.60 -2.96
C SER A 115 -8.56 7.57 -2.71
N ALA A 116 -8.99 6.84 -3.75
CA ALA A 116 -9.99 5.79 -3.61
C ALA A 116 -9.47 4.60 -2.81
N ALA A 117 -8.19 4.27 -2.92
CA ALA A 117 -7.57 3.20 -2.14
C ALA A 117 -7.48 3.55 -0.65
N VAL A 118 -7.18 4.81 -0.31
CA VAL A 118 -7.24 5.28 1.08
C VAL A 118 -8.69 5.27 1.57
N GLU A 119 -9.67 5.70 0.78
CA GLU A 119 -11.09 5.61 1.17
C GLU A 119 -11.52 4.17 1.44
N GLN A 120 -11.08 3.20 0.63
CA GLN A 120 -11.30 1.78 0.90
C GLN A 120 -10.66 1.36 2.23
N HIS A 121 -9.43 1.79 2.51
CA HIS A 121 -8.76 1.50 3.78
C HIS A 121 -9.56 2.01 4.98
N LEU A 122 -10.04 3.25 4.91
CA LEU A 122 -10.83 3.86 5.98
C LEU A 122 -12.18 3.15 6.15
N ALA A 123 -12.82 2.74 5.05
CA ALA A 123 -14.09 2.03 5.08
C ALA A 123 -13.97 0.63 5.73
N GLU A 124 -12.97 -0.16 5.34
CA GLU A 124 -12.71 -1.47 5.96
C GLU A 124 -12.33 -1.32 7.44
N THR A 125 -11.51 -0.32 7.77
CA THR A 125 -11.12 -0.05 9.16
C THR A 125 -12.34 0.36 10.01
N LEU A 126 -13.27 1.13 9.44
CA LEU A 126 -14.52 1.49 10.10
C LEU A 126 -15.41 0.26 10.37
N GLU A 127 -15.52 -0.65 9.40
CA GLU A 127 -16.27 -1.90 9.55
C GLU A 127 -15.67 -2.76 10.67
N ASP A 128 -14.35 -2.91 10.67
CA ASP A 128 -13.58 -3.57 11.72
C ASP A 128 -13.86 -2.99 13.11
N TYR A 129 -13.76 -1.67 13.28
CA TYR A 129 -14.04 -1.01 14.56
C TYR A 129 -15.52 -1.09 14.99
N THR A 130 -16.45 -1.16 14.03
CA THR A 130 -17.86 -1.38 14.34
C THR A 130 -18.06 -2.77 14.96
N GLY A 131 -17.45 -3.79 14.36
CA GLY A 131 -17.46 -5.15 14.90
C GLY A 131 -16.81 -5.24 16.28
N ASP A 132 -15.66 -4.58 16.46
CA ASP A 132 -14.95 -4.55 17.75
C ASP A 132 -15.81 -3.88 18.85
N LEU A 133 -16.50 -2.77 18.55
CA LEU A 133 -17.37 -2.09 19.51
C LEU A 133 -18.59 -2.95 19.88
N ASP A 134 -19.24 -3.56 18.89
CA ASP A 134 -20.39 -4.43 19.11
C ASP A 134 -20.01 -5.67 19.94
N GLN A 135 -18.83 -6.25 19.70
CA GLN A 135 -18.31 -7.37 20.49
C GLN A 135 -18.01 -6.94 21.94
N ALA A 136 -17.32 -5.82 22.15
CA ALA A 136 -17.02 -5.31 23.49
C ALA A 136 -18.31 -5.00 24.28
N HIS A 137 -19.32 -4.42 23.61
CA HIS A 137 -20.62 -4.19 24.20
C HIS A 137 -21.33 -5.51 24.56
N GLY A 138 -21.32 -6.50 23.67
CA GLY A 138 -21.87 -7.83 23.93
C GLY A 138 -21.22 -8.53 25.13
N ASN A 139 -19.89 -8.47 25.21
CA ASN A 139 -19.11 -8.99 26.34
C ASN A 139 -19.52 -8.31 27.66
N ALA A 140 -19.68 -6.98 27.66
CA ALA A 140 -20.10 -6.21 28.82
C ALA A 140 -21.55 -6.52 29.24
N LEU A 141 -22.48 -6.71 28.29
CA LEU A 141 -23.86 -7.10 28.56
C LEU A 141 -23.98 -8.53 29.12
N GLY A 142 -23.01 -9.41 28.83
CA GLY A 142 -23.00 -10.79 29.34
C GLY A 142 -23.20 -10.86 30.86
N ALA A 143 -22.58 -9.96 31.62
CA ALA A 143 -22.72 -9.89 33.08
C ALA A 143 -24.14 -9.51 33.54
N LEU A 144 -24.90 -8.77 32.74
CA LEU A 144 -26.29 -8.40 33.06
C LEU A 144 -27.25 -9.60 33.00
N SER A 145 -26.89 -10.66 32.27
CA SER A 145 -27.68 -11.90 32.23
C SER A 145 -27.76 -12.59 33.60
N LEU A 146 -26.84 -12.29 34.51
CA LEU A 146 -26.79 -12.84 35.87
C LEU A 146 -27.75 -12.12 36.84
N LEU A 147 -28.25 -10.92 36.50
CA LEU A 147 -29.12 -10.11 37.36
C LEU A 147 -30.35 -10.88 37.87
N PRO A 148 -31.14 -11.58 37.02
CA PRO A 148 -32.32 -12.29 37.49
C PRO A 148 -31.98 -13.44 38.46
N ASP A 149 -30.80 -14.03 38.33
CA ASP A 149 -30.38 -15.14 39.18
C ASP A 149 -29.94 -14.65 40.55
N ILE A 150 -29.21 -13.53 40.58
CA ILE A 150 -28.80 -12.84 41.81
C ILE A 150 -30.01 -12.31 42.57
N GLN A 151 -30.98 -11.67 41.89
CA GLN A 151 -32.23 -11.22 42.48
C GLN A 151 -33.02 -12.39 43.09
N ARG A 152 -33.22 -13.48 42.33
CA ARG A 152 -33.93 -14.66 42.83
C ARG A 152 -33.23 -15.34 44.00
N ALA A 153 -31.90 -15.27 44.06
CA ALA A 153 -31.13 -15.77 45.19
C ALA A 153 -31.33 -14.87 46.43
N SER A 154 -31.21 -13.55 46.28
CA SER A 154 -31.45 -12.57 47.35
C SER A 154 -32.84 -12.72 47.96
N ASP A 155 -33.89 -12.70 47.13
CA ASP A 155 -35.28 -12.83 47.58
C ASP A 155 -35.55 -14.16 48.31
N ARG A 156 -34.82 -15.22 47.97
CA ARG A 156 -34.93 -16.50 48.67
C ARG A 156 -34.30 -16.43 50.04
N PHE A 157 -33.10 -15.88 50.16
CA PHE A 157 -32.43 -15.73 51.45
C PHE A 157 -33.21 -14.80 52.39
N ALA A 158 -33.74 -13.68 51.88
CA ALA A 158 -34.61 -12.78 52.63
C ALA A 158 -35.86 -13.50 53.16
N ARG A 159 -36.58 -14.23 52.30
CA ARG A 159 -37.77 -15.01 52.70
C ARG A 159 -37.45 -16.09 53.73
N LEU A 160 -36.37 -16.85 53.52
CA LEU A 160 -35.95 -17.86 54.48
C LEU A 160 -35.60 -17.24 55.85
N ALA A 161 -34.99 -16.05 55.87
CA ALA A 161 -34.69 -15.32 57.10
C ALA A 161 -35.96 -14.86 57.82
N ASP A 162 -36.96 -14.38 57.07
CA ASP A 162 -38.24 -13.93 57.61
C ASP A 162 -39.08 -15.09 58.17
N ASP A 163 -39.18 -16.20 57.43
CA ASP A 163 -39.90 -17.41 57.85
C ASP A 163 -39.30 -18.00 59.13
N GLU A 164 -37.97 -18.05 59.21
CA GLU A 164 -37.25 -18.49 60.40
C GLU A 164 -37.46 -17.55 61.59
N ARG A 165 -37.44 -16.22 61.35
CA ARG A 165 -37.66 -15.23 62.41
C ARG A 165 -39.08 -15.30 62.98
N GLN A 166 -40.09 -15.47 62.13
CA GLN A 166 -41.51 -15.42 62.53
C GLN A 166 -42.03 -16.75 63.08
N SER A 167 -41.63 -17.87 62.48
CA SER A 167 -42.21 -19.18 62.77
C SER A 167 -41.21 -20.22 63.24
N GLY A 168 -39.89 -19.95 63.11
CA GLY A 168 -38.87 -20.96 63.31
C GLY A 168 -39.00 -22.11 62.32
N ALA A 169 -39.37 -21.82 61.06
CA ALA A 169 -39.68 -22.83 60.05
C ALA A 169 -38.55 -23.85 59.83
N LEU A 170 -37.30 -23.46 60.03
CA LEU A 170 -36.13 -24.29 59.83
C LEU A 170 -35.68 -24.95 61.14
N THR A 171 -35.53 -24.21 62.24
CA THR A 171 -35.00 -24.76 63.51
C THR A 171 -36.06 -25.24 64.50
N GLY A 172 -37.34 -24.93 64.23
CA GLY A 172 -38.48 -25.16 65.11
C GLY A 172 -38.57 -24.18 66.28
N THR A 173 -37.76 -23.10 66.28
CA THR A 173 -37.81 -22.02 67.28
C THR A 173 -37.77 -20.66 66.58
N SER A 174 -38.75 -19.81 66.84
CA SER A 174 -38.81 -18.44 66.31
C SER A 174 -37.82 -17.52 67.03
N GLY A 175 -37.17 -16.61 66.30
CA GLY A 175 -36.30 -15.58 66.87
C GLY A 175 -35.20 -15.09 65.93
N SER A 176 -34.45 -14.08 66.33
CA SER A 176 -33.32 -13.52 65.55
C SER A 176 -32.01 -14.27 65.80
N GLY A 177 -32.04 -15.60 65.69
CA GLY A 177 -30.88 -16.45 65.94
C GLY A 177 -29.80 -16.34 64.87
N SER A 178 -28.74 -17.14 65.03
CA SER A 178 -27.59 -17.25 64.12
C SER A 178 -27.98 -17.52 62.66
N VAL A 179 -29.01 -18.34 62.43
CA VAL A 179 -29.55 -18.66 61.09
C VAL A 179 -30.08 -17.42 60.39
N VAL A 180 -30.87 -16.62 61.11
CA VAL A 180 -31.48 -15.40 60.57
C VAL A 180 -30.39 -14.37 60.24
N GLN A 181 -29.39 -14.21 61.10
CA GLN A 181 -28.27 -13.28 60.85
C GLN A 181 -27.50 -13.64 59.57
N LEU A 182 -27.17 -14.93 59.41
CA LEU A 182 -26.46 -15.41 58.24
C LEU A 182 -27.27 -15.21 56.95
N LEU A 183 -28.54 -15.63 56.94
CA LEU A 183 -29.41 -15.46 55.76
C LEU A 183 -29.61 -13.99 55.40
N THR A 184 -29.74 -13.12 56.41
CA THR A 184 -29.83 -11.66 56.20
C THR A 184 -28.53 -11.11 55.61
N GLN A 185 -27.37 -11.56 56.09
CA GLN A 185 -26.07 -11.17 55.54
C GLN A 185 -25.92 -11.61 54.07
N MET A 186 -26.29 -12.85 53.74
CA MET A 186 -26.20 -13.36 52.37
C MET A 186 -27.13 -12.58 51.42
N SER A 187 -28.35 -12.26 51.86
CA SER A 187 -29.27 -11.41 51.09
C SER A 187 -28.65 -10.04 50.81
N ALA A 188 -28.09 -9.39 51.85
CA ALA A 188 -27.46 -8.08 51.70
C ALA A 188 -26.26 -8.09 50.74
N GLN A 189 -25.44 -9.14 50.76
CA GLN A 189 -24.32 -9.31 49.82
C GLN A 189 -24.80 -9.49 48.36
N MET A 190 -25.90 -10.24 48.14
CA MET A 190 -26.49 -10.39 46.81
C MET A 190 -27.12 -9.07 46.33
N ASP A 191 -27.75 -8.30 47.22
CA ASP A 191 -28.31 -6.98 46.89
C ASP A 191 -27.21 -5.96 46.54
N GLU A 192 -26.07 -5.99 47.23
CA GLU A 192 -24.91 -5.17 46.91
C GLU A 192 -24.32 -5.53 45.53
N LEU A 193 -24.19 -6.82 45.22
CA LEU A 193 -23.75 -7.28 43.91
C LEU A 193 -24.74 -6.85 42.81
N HIS A 194 -26.03 -7.00 43.08
CA HIS A 194 -27.10 -6.54 42.19
C HIS A 194 -27.02 -5.03 41.91
N ALA A 195 -26.84 -4.21 42.95
CA ALA A 195 -26.67 -2.76 42.80
C ALA A 195 -25.41 -2.39 41.99
N THR A 196 -24.31 -3.11 42.21
CA THR A 196 -23.06 -2.93 41.44
C THR A 196 -23.26 -3.23 39.96
N ILE A 197 -23.99 -4.32 39.64
CA ILE A 197 -24.31 -4.70 38.26
C ILE A 197 -25.21 -3.67 37.58
N LEU A 198 -26.21 -3.14 38.29
CA LEU A 198 -27.05 -2.07 37.76
C LEU A 198 -26.25 -0.78 37.47
N ASN A 199 -25.35 -0.38 38.36
CA ASN A 199 -24.53 0.82 38.15
C ASN A 199 -23.58 0.69 36.94
N SER A 200 -23.04 -0.51 36.71
CA SER A 200 -22.24 -0.78 35.52
C SER A 200 -23.06 -0.74 34.23
N ARG A 201 -24.34 -1.13 34.25
CA ARG A 201 -25.23 -1.04 33.08
C ARG A 201 -25.27 0.38 32.51
N ASP A 202 -25.44 1.37 33.37
CA ASP A 202 -25.51 2.77 32.95
C ASP A 202 -24.16 3.22 32.37
N THR A 203 -23.04 2.81 32.99
CA THR A 203 -21.69 3.08 32.49
C THR A 203 -21.45 2.46 31.10
N VAL A 204 -21.84 1.20 30.91
CA VAL A 204 -21.75 0.48 29.63
C VAL A 204 -22.60 1.15 28.55
N SER A 205 -23.81 1.61 28.90
CA SER A 205 -24.69 2.34 27.98
C SER A 205 -24.05 3.64 27.52
N THR A 206 -23.50 4.44 28.45
CA THR A 206 -22.83 5.70 28.12
C THR A 206 -21.61 5.48 27.22
N LEU A 207 -20.74 4.51 27.55
CA LEU A 207 -19.57 4.19 26.74
C LEU A 207 -19.95 3.70 25.35
N PHE A 208 -21.01 2.88 25.24
CA PHE A 208 -21.47 2.41 23.93
C PHE A 208 -22.03 3.56 23.08
N GLU A 209 -22.81 4.48 23.67
CA GLU A 209 -23.30 5.67 22.97
C GLU A 209 -22.15 6.57 22.49
N GLU A 210 -21.12 6.77 23.32
CA GLU A 210 -19.90 7.51 22.95
C GLU A 210 -19.16 6.83 21.78
N GLY A 211 -18.98 5.50 21.86
CA GLY A 211 -18.39 4.72 20.77
C GLY A 211 -19.18 4.83 19.46
N GLN A 212 -20.50 4.79 19.53
CA GLN A 212 -21.38 4.96 18.37
C GLN A 212 -21.29 6.37 17.78
N GLN A 213 -21.08 7.39 18.61
CA GLN A 213 -20.85 8.76 18.15
C GLN A 213 -19.52 8.87 17.38
N HIS A 214 -18.44 8.27 17.89
CA HIS A 214 -17.16 8.19 17.16
C HIS A 214 -17.33 7.48 15.81
N LEU A 215 -17.98 6.32 15.78
CA LEU A 215 -18.27 5.59 14.54
C LEU A 215 -19.11 6.41 13.55
N ALA A 216 -20.08 7.20 14.03
CA ALA A 216 -20.86 8.10 13.19
C ALA A 216 -20.00 9.20 12.56
N THR A 217 -19.11 9.81 13.34
CA THR A 217 -18.13 10.80 12.85
C THR A 217 -17.20 10.18 11.82
N MET A 218 -16.64 9.00 12.10
CA MET A 218 -15.78 8.25 11.17
C MET A 218 -16.50 7.94 9.86
N ARG A 219 -17.76 7.50 9.90
CA ARG A 219 -18.59 7.27 8.70
C ARG A 219 -18.78 8.55 7.89
N GLY A 220 -18.96 9.68 8.57
CA GLY A 220 -18.97 11.01 7.94
C GLY A 220 -17.64 11.34 7.25
N LEU A 221 -16.50 11.04 7.88
CA LEU A 221 -15.17 11.26 7.30
C LEU A 221 -14.90 10.39 6.07
N VAL A 222 -15.33 9.13 6.08
CA VAL A 222 -15.20 8.22 4.93
C VAL A 222 -16.01 8.71 3.73
N SER A 223 -17.27 9.10 3.95
CA SER A 223 -18.20 9.47 2.89
C SER A 223 -18.11 10.94 2.42
N ALA A 224 -17.43 11.81 3.18
CA ALA A 224 -17.34 13.22 2.84
C ALA A 224 -16.60 13.46 1.51
N PRO A 225 -17.08 14.37 0.65
CA PRO A 225 -16.38 14.73 -0.57
C PRO A 225 -15.12 15.55 -0.26
N GLY A 226 -14.15 15.53 -1.20
CA GLY A 226 -12.94 16.35 -1.14
C GLY A 226 -11.67 15.57 -0.80
N PRO A 227 -10.56 16.27 -0.52
CA PRO A 227 -9.25 15.64 -0.31
C PRO A 227 -9.30 14.60 0.81
N VAL A 228 -8.78 13.40 0.53
CA VAL A 228 -8.82 12.29 1.51
C VAL A 228 -7.81 12.49 2.64
N GLN A 229 -6.66 13.11 2.39
CA GLN A 229 -5.58 13.19 3.38
C GLN A 229 -6.02 13.85 4.71
N PRO A 230 -6.61 15.06 4.71
CA PRO A 230 -7.05 15.69 5.96
C PRO A 230 -8.25 14.99 6.62
N ARG A 231 -8.95 14.12 5.87
CA ARG A 231 -10.02 13.27 6.41
C ARG A 231 -9.44 12.04 7.08
N SER A 232 -8.43 11.41 6.46
CA SER A 232 -7.66 10.30 7.02
C SER A 232 -6.97 10.69 8.33
N ASP A 233 -6.42 11.91 8.41
CA ASP A 233 -5.77 12.39 9.64
C ASP A 233 -6.78 12.52 10.78
N ARG A 234 -7.95 13.12 10.52
CA ARG A 234 -9.05 13.19 11.51
C ARG A 234 -9.63 11.81 11.86
N PHE A 235 -9.69 10.91 10.89
CA PHE A 235 -10.13 9.54 11.14
C PHE A 235 -9.17 8.83 12.10
N ALA A 236 -7.87 9.10 12.02
CA ALA A 236 -6.89 8.58 12.95
C ALA A 236 -7.15 9.02 14.39
N GLU A 237 -7.52 10.29 14.59
CA GLU A 237 -7.89 10.84 15.91
C GLU A 237 -9.10 10.12 16.49
N GLU A 238 -10.17 9.96 15.69
CA GLU A 238 -11.39 9.24 16.08
C GLU A 238 -11.11 7.75 16.35
N ALA A 239 -10.26 7.10 15.55
CA ALA A 239 -9.89 5.70 15.74
C ALA A 239 -9.17 5.46 17.08
N VAL A 240 -8.30 6.39 17.50
CA VAL A 240 -7.62 6.31 18.82
C VAL A 240 -8.62 6.54 19.95
N ALA A 241 -9.53 7.52 19.81
CA ALA A 241 -10.57 7.77 20.80
C ALA A 241 -11.49 6.55 20.97
N LEU A 242 -11.97 5.98 19.86
CA LEU A 242 -12.82 4.79 19.85
C LEU A 242 -12.11 3.57 20.44
N ALA A 243 -10.82 3.36 20.13
CA ALA A 243 -10.04 2.29 20.75
C ALA A 243 -9.98 2.45 22.29
N GLY A 244 -9.89 3.68 22.79
CA GLY A 244 -9.98 3.98 24.22
C GLY A 244 -11.34 3.63 24.83
N VAL A 245 -12.44 3.92 24.12
CA VAL A 245 -13.80 3.54 24.53
C VAL A 245 -13.97 2.02 24.58
N ILE A 246 -13.52 1.31 23.54
CA ILE A 246 -13.57 -0.17 23.47
C ILE A 246 -12.78 -0.79 24.64
N ALA A 247 -11.56 -0.29 24.90
CA ALA A 247 -10.77 -0.74 26.04
C ALA A 247 -11.48 -0.46 27.38
N SER A 248 -12.18 0.68 27.50
CA SER A 248 -12.94 1.03 28.71
C SER A 248 -14.15 0.13 28.90
N LEU A 249 -14.84 -0.26 27.82
CA LEU A 249 -15.95 -1.24 27.85
C LEU A 249 -15.47 -2.60 28.36
N GLU A 250 -14.37 -3.12 27.81
CA GLU A 250 -13.78 -4.39 28.25
C GLU A 250 -13.36 -4.35 29.73
N GLN A 251 -12.81 -3.23 30.20
CA GLN A 251 -12.43 -3.04 31.61
C GLN A 251 -13.63 -2.86 32.56
N THR A 252 -14.79 -2.45 32.04
CA THR A 252 -16.02 -2.26 32.85
C THR A 252 -16.71 -3.59 33.18
N SER A 253 -16.25 -4.71 32.61
CA SER A 253 -16.81 -6.03 32.89
C SER A 253 -16.74 -6.38 34.38
N ILE A 254 -17.90 -6.71 34.97
CA ILE A 254 -18.03 -7.08 36.38
C ILE A 254 -17.89 -8.58 36.59
N ALA A 255 -17.79 -9.38 35.53
CA ALA A 255 -17.70 -10.84 35.64
C ALA A 255 -16.62 -11.33 36.63
N PRO A 256 -15.40 -10.74 36.69
CA PRO A 256 -14.40 -11.10 37.70
C PRO A 256 -14.82 -10.77 39.14
N SER A 257 -15.61 -9.71 39.35
CA SER A 257 -16.14 -9.35 40.67
C SER A 257 -17.30 -10.28 41.07
N VAL A 258 -18.14 -10.70 40.12
CA VAL A 258 -19.20 -11.70 40.36
C VAL A 258 -18.60 -13.05 40.74
N ALA A 259 -17.58 -13.52 40.01
CA ALA A 259 -16.88 -14.78 40.32
C ALA A 259 -16.27 -14.75 41.73
N ARG A 260 -15.62 -13.64 42.11
CA ARG A 260 -15.08 -13.44 43.46
C ARG A 260 -16.18 -13.43 44.53
N ALA A 261 -17.25 -12.66 44.34
CA ALA A 261 -18.37 -12.62 45.27
C ALA A 261 -19.05 -14.00 45.43
N ALA A 262 -19.18 -14.75 44.34
CA ALA A 262 -19.72 -16.11 44.37
C ALA A 262 -18.83 -17.07 45.18
N SER A 263 -17.51 -17.00 44.99
CA SER A 263 -16.53 -17.75 45.78
C SER A 263 -16.58 -17.38 47.26
N ASP A 264 -16.58 -16.08 47.58
CA ASP A 264 -16.63 -15.55 48.95
C ASP A 264 -17.93 -15.94 49.67
N LEU A 265 -19.06 -16.02 48.96
CA LEU A 265 -20.33 -16.48 49.53
C LEU A 265 -20.25 -17.93 50.04
N SER A 266 -19.46 -18.78 49.37
CA SER A 266 -19.27 -20.18 49.79
C SER A 266 -18.25 -20.31 50.93
N ALA A 267 -17.18 -19.51 50.90
CA ALA A 267 -16.07 -19.56 51.86
C ALA A 267 -16.35 -18.78 53.15
N GLY A 268 -17.15 -17.72 53.07
CA GLY A 268 -17.51 -16.84 54.18
C GLY A 268 -18.53 -17.44 55.14
N PHE A 269 -19.01 -18.66 54.88
CA PHE A 269 -19.86 -19.39 55.82
C PHE A 269 -19.04 -19.78 57.06
N ILE A 270 -19.13 -18.96 58.11
CA ILE A 270 -18.72 -19.33 59.46
C ILE A 270 -20.00 -19.69 60.21
N ALA A 271 -20.17 -20.97 60.56
CA ALA A 271 -21.32 -21.38 61.37
C ALA A 271 -21.26 -20.64 62.72
N PRO A 272 -22.22 -19.75 63.04
CA PRO A 272 -22.22 -19.12 64.35
C PRO A 272 -22.51 -20.19 65.40
N VAL A 273 -21.86 -20.10 66.56
CA VAL A 273 -22.03 -21.08 67.65
C VAL A 273 -23.51 -21.17 68.02
N ALA A 274 -24.07 -22.37 68.01
CA ALA A 274 -25.47 -22.61 68.36
C ALA A 274 -25.77 -22.09 69.78
N ASP A 275 -26.59 -21.04 69.91
CA ASP A 275 -27.07 -20.47 71.18
C ASP A 275 -28.25 -21.30 71.76
N GLY A 276 -28.18 -22.62 71.58
CA GLY A 276 -29.20 -23.51 72.11
C GLY A 276 -28.99 -23.70 73.60
N SER A 277 -29.86 -23.11 74.42
CA SER A 277 -29.97 -23.46 75.85
C SER A 277 -30.33 -24.95 76.09
N ASN A 278 -30.60 -25.71 75.02
CA ASN A 278 -30.97 -27.12 75.01
C ASN A 278 -30.22 -27.89 73.88
N ALA A 279 -29.64 -29.05 74.20
CA ALA A 279 -28.77 -29.81 73.26
C ALA A 279 -29.49 -30.28 71.98
N GLU A 280 -30.80 -30.54 72.05
CA GLU A 280 -31.64 -30.90 70.91
C GLU A 280 -31.84 -29.74 69.92
N LEU A 281 -31.92 -28.51 70.43
CA LEU A 281 -32.04 -27.32 69.58
C LEU A 281 -30.74 -27.04 68.83
N ALA A 282 -29.60 -27.20 69.52
CA ALA A 282 -28.28 -27.07 68.90
C ALA A 282 -28.09 -28.10 67.76
N GLY A 283 -28.49 -29.36 67.97
CA GLY A 283 -28.41 -30.39 66.94
C GLY A 283 -29.29 -30.10 65.70
N ARG A 284 -30.51 -29.55 65.90
CA ARG A 284 -31.37 -29.12 64.77
C ARG A 284 -30.79 -27.92 64.04
N GLN A 285 -30.25 -26.94 64.76
CA GLN A 285 -29.56 -25.78 64.18
C GLN A 285 -28.37 -26.22 63.31
N ASP A 286 -27.56 -27.17 63.79
CA ASP A 286 -26.42 -27.69 63.02
C ASP A 286 -26.86 -28.39 61.72
N GLN A 287 -27.94 -29.18 61.76
CA GLN A 287 -28.47 -29.86 60.57
C GLN A 287 -29.06 -28.88 59.54
N VAL A 288 -29.80 -27.87 60.00
CA VAL A 288 -30.31 -26.80 59.14
C VAL A 288 -29.15 -26.01 58.53
N MET A 289 -28.16 -25.66 59.34
CA MET A 289 -26.95 -24.97 58.88
C MET A 289 -26.19 -25.77 57.83
N ALA A 290 -26.09 -27.09 57.99
CA ALA A 290 -25.52 -27.98 56.98
C ALA A 290 -26.29 -27.90 55.65
N THR A 291 -27.62 -27.96 55.70
CA THR A 291 -28.48 -27.91 54.51
C THR A 291 -28.41 -26.55 53.81
N VAL A 292 -28.45 -25.45 54.58
CA VAL A 292 -28.31 -24.09 54.06
C VAL A 292 -26.93 -23.90 53.43
N ARG A 293 -25.86 -24.39 54.09
CA ARG A 293 -24.50 -24.34 53.55
C ARG A 293 -24.39 -25.07 52.22
N GLU A 294 -24.99 -26.25 52.09
CA GLU A 294 -24.98 -27.02 50.84
C GLU A 294 -25.74 -26.30 49.72
N SER A 295 -26.91 -25.72 50.03
CA SER A 295 -27.68 -24.92 49.07
C SER A 295 -26.93 -23.66 48.62
N VAL A 296 -26.26 -22.96 49.55
CA VAL A 296 -25.44 -21.78 49.26
C VAL A 296 -24.26 -22.19 48.39
N ALA A 297 -23.55 -23.26 48.73
CA ALA A 297 -22.42 -23.76 47.95
C ALA A 297 -22.82 -24.13 46.51
N ALA A 298 -23.98 -24.76 46.32
CA ALA A 298 -24.50 -25.08 44.99
C ALA A 298 -24.82 -23.81 44.18
N GLN A 299 -25.47 -22.81 44.79
CA GLN A 299 -25.82 -21.56 44.13
C GLN A 299 -24.58 -20.71 43.78
N SER A 300 -23.64 -20.59 44.74
CA SER A 300 -22.33 -19.96 44.53
C SER A 300 -21.58 -20.59 43.36
N LYS A 301 -21.56 -21.93 43.29
CA LYS A 301 -20.89 -22.64 42.20
C LYS A 301 -21.53 -22.36 40.85
N ALA A 302 -22.87 -22.34 40.78
CA ALA A 302 -23.58 -22.01 39.54
C ALA A 302 -23.26 -20.57 39.08
N LEU A 303 -23.25 -19.60 40.00
CA LEU A 303 -22.92 -18.21 39.69
C LEU A 303 -21.46 -18.05 39.27
N SER A 304 -20.52 -18.76 39.91
CA SER A 304 -19.11 -18.78 39.53
C SER A 304 -18.91 -19.32 38.12
N ILE A 305 -19.54 -20.47 37.78
CA ILE A 305 -19.45 -21.06 36.44
C ILE A 305 -20.00 -20.09 35.39
N ALA A 306 -21.15 -19.48 35.64
CA ALA A 306 -21.73 -18.52 34.69
C ALA A 306 -20.83 -17.28 34.51
N ALA A 307 -20.19 -16.78 35.57
CA ALA A 307 -19.23 -15.69 35.49
C ALA A 307 -17.95 -16.11 34.74
N GLU A 308 -17.45 -17.33 34.97
CA GLU A 308 -16.30 -17.90 34.26
C GLU A 308 -16.59 -18.09 32.77
N GLU A 309 -17.80 -18.51 32.39
CA GLU A 309 -18.23 -18.60 30.99
C GLU A 309 -18.22 -17.23 30.30
N ILE A 310 -18.64 -16.16 31.00
CA ILE A 310 -18.55 -14.79 30.48
C ILE A 310 -17.10 -14.35 30.34
N MET A 311 -16.24 -14.65 31.33
CA MET A 311 -14.80 -14.34 31.26
C MET A 311 -14.06 -15.14 30.19
N ALA A 312 -14.58 -16.30 29.81
CA ALA A 312 -14.02 -17.14 28.75
C ALA A 312 -14.43 -16.66 27.34
N GLN A 313 -15.32 -15.68 27.22
CA GLN A 313 -15.65 -15.08 25.93
C GLN A 313 -14.41 -14.44 25.30
N PRO A 314 -14.26 -14.50 23.96
CA PRO A 314 -13.12 -13.89 23.29
C PRO A 314 -13.09 -12.37 23.55
N GLN A 315 -11.99 -11.90 24.14
CA GLN A 315 -11.74 -10.47 24.28
C GLN A 315 -11.50 -9.83 22.92
N VAL A 316 -11.92 -8.57 22.79
CA VAL A 316 -11.64 -7.77 21.61
C VAL A 316 -10.13 -7.53 21.51
N ALA A 317 -9.56 -7.79 20.34
CA ALA A 317 -8.14 -7.57 20.11
C ALA A 317 -7.81 -6.08 20.11
N GLU A 318 -6.73 -5.68 20.80
CA GLU A 318 -6.27 -4.29 20.77
C GLU A 318 -5.80 -3.92 19.36
N ARG A 319 -6.64 -3.18 18.63
CA ARG A 319 -6.36 -2.77 17.26
C ARG A 319 -5.72 -1.38 17.25
N ARG A 320 -4.44 -1.35 16.87
CA ARG A 320 -3.74 -0.09 16.56
C ARG A 320 -4.05 0.36 15.14
N TYR A 321 -4.62 1.55 15.00
CA TYR A 321 -4.76 2.20 13.70
C TYR A 321 -3.39 2.49 13.07
N VAL A 322 -3.20 2.12 11.81
CA VAL A 322 -1.98 2.39 11.04
C VAL A 322 -2.39 3.20 9.81
N PRO A 323 -2.07 4.51 9.76
CA PRO A 323 -2.38 5.31 8.58
C PRO A 323 -1.58 4.81 7.38
N LEU A 324 -2.20 4.80 6.21
CA LEU A 324 -1.56 4.45 4.93
C LEU A 324 -1.47 5.69 4.04
N SER A 325 -0.31 5.86 3.40
CA SER A 325 -0.19 6.79 2.29
C SER A 325 -0.98 6.29 1.07
N ALA A 326 -1.28 7.19 0.14
CA ALA A 326 -1.95 6.87 -1.12
C ALA A 326 -1.25 5.73 -1.90
N ALA A 327 0.09 5.71 -1.87
CA ALA A 327 0.86 4.73 -2.60
C ALA A 327 0.88 3.36 -1.89
N GLU A 328 0.97 3.34 -0.57
CA GLU A 328 0.85 2.10 0.22
C GLU A 328 -0.56 1.50 0.11
N ALA A 329 -1.59 2.34 0.14
CA ALA A 329 -2.97 1.90 0.00
C ALA A 329 -3.20 1.21 -1.36
N VAL A 330 -2.67 1.75 -2.46
CA VAL A 330 -2.80 1.13 -3.79
C VAL A 330 -2.05 -0.20 -3.90
N LEU A 331 -0.95 -0.36 -3.17
CA LEU A 331 -0.23 -1.64 -3.09
C LEU A 331 -1.01 -2.66 -2.25
N ARG A 332 -1.52 -2.25 -1.08
CA ARG A 332 -2.30 -3.10 -0.18
C ARG A 332 -3.61 -3.58 -0.84
N TYR A 333 -4.29 -2.68 -1.54
CA TYR A 333 -5.57 -2.90 -2.20
C TYR A 333 -5.44 -3.12 -3.72
N ALA A 334 -4.28 -3.61 -4.18
CA ALA A 334 -3.98 -3.71 -5.61
C ALA A 334 -5.04 -4.50 -6.41
N SER A 335 -5.62 -5.54 -5.82
CA SER A 335 -6.68 -6.35 -6.43
C SER A 335 -7.97 -5.56 -6.70
N SER A 336 -8.30 -4.58 -5.86
CA SER A 336 -9.50 -3.73 -6.01
C SER A 336 -9.32 -2.70 -7.14
N PHE A 337 -8.08 -2.35 -7.47
CA PHE A 337 -7.75 -1.28 -8.42
C PHE A 337 -7.03 -1.79 -9.68
N LEU A 338 -7.35 -3.02 -10.10
CA LEU A 338 -6.80 -3.63 -11.33
C LEU A 338 -6.92 -2.74 -12.58
N PRO A 339 -8.03 -2.02 -12.85
CA PRO A 339 -8.10 -1.12 -14.00
C PRO A 339 -7.09 0.02 -13.94
N SER A 340 -6.85 0.58 -12.76
CA SER A 340 -5.90 1.67 -12.54
C SER A 340 -4.46 1.19 -12.68
N TRP A 341 -4.16 -0.01 -12.17
CA TRP A 341 -2.88 -0.69 -12.40
C TRP A 341 -2.64 -0.99 -13.87
N ALA A 342 -3.65 -1.53 -14.56
CA ALA A 342 -3.58 -1.80 -15.99
C ALA A 342 -3.33 -0.52 -16.79
N GLY A 343 -4.03 0.58 -16.46
CA GLY A 343 -3.80 1.90 -17.05
C GLY A 343 -2.39 2.42 -16.83
N ALA A 344 -1.91 2.37 -15.58
CA ALA A 344 -0.56 2.81 -15.22
C ALA A 344 0.54 2.03 -15.95
N ILE A 345 0.47 0.70 -15.95
CA ILE A 345 1.40 -0.17 -16.68
C ILE A 345 1.29 0.06 -18.18
N SER A 346 0.08 0.27 -18.70
CA SER A 346 -0.13 0.52 -20.13
C SER A 346 0.53 1.82 -20.58
N ILE A 347 0.41 2.91 -19.81
CA ILE A 347 1.07 4.19 -20.16
C ILE A 347 2.58 4.00 -20.31
N ASP A 348 3.18 3.21 -19.40
CA ASP A 348 4.61 2.96 -19.36
C ASP A 348 5.10 1.98 -20.46
N LEU A 349 4.31 0.95 -20.77
CA LEU A 349 4.71 -0.17 -21.61
C LEU A 349 4.10 -0.20 -23.01
N LEU A 350 3.13 0.67 -23.34
CA LEU A 350 2.55 0.77 -24.68
C LEU A 350 3.61 0.93 -25.79
N PRO A 351 4.72 1.66 -25.60
CA PRO A 351 5.78 1.72 -26.59
C PRO A 351 6.40 0.37 -26.99
N ALA A 352 6.29 -0.69 -26.15
CA ALA A 352 6.69 -2.04 -26.53
C ALA A 352 5.93 -2.55 -27.76
N VAL A 353 4.64 -2.18 -27.88
CA VAL A 353 3.82 -2.50 -29.05
C VAL A 353 4.37 -1.81 -30.30
N LEU A 354 4.81 -0.56 -30.18
CA LEU A 354 5.44 0.17 -31.28
C LEU A 354 6.76 -0.50 -31.71
N VAL A 355 7.58 -0.96 -30.77
CA VAL A 355 8.79 -1.75 -31.06
C VAL A 355 8.42 -3.03 -31.83
N GLY A 356 7.37 -3.73 -31.41
CA GLY A 356 6.88 -4.94 -32.06
C GLY A 356 6.42 -4.68 -33.50
N ILE A 357 5.57 -3.67 -33.70
CA ILE A 357 5.11 -3.24 -35.04
C ILE A 357 6.31 -2.91 -35.92
N MET A 358 7.23 -2.08 -35.43
CA MET A 358 8.41 -1.66 -36.19
C MET A 358 9.31 -2.85 -36.55
N SER A 359 9.49 -3.79 -35.63
CA SER A 359 10.26 -5.02 -35.87
C SER A 359 9.66 -5.87 -36.99
N VAL A 360 8.33 -5.98 -37.06
CA VAL A 360 7.62 -6.70 -38.13
C VAL A 360 7.75 -5.98 -39.47
N VAL A 361 7.56 -4.66 -39.50
CA VAL A 361 7.65 -3.89 -40.76
C VAL A 361 9.06 -3.95 -41.33
N TYR A 362 10.10 -3.71 -40.52
CA TYR A 362 11.49 -3.83 -40.98
C TYR A 362 11.85 -5.27 -41.38
N ALA A 363 11.28 -6.29 -40.74
CA ALA A 363 11.46 -7.67 -41.16
C ALA A 363 10.84 -7.95 -42.54
N SER A 364 9.67 -7.37 -42.83
CA SER A 364 9.03 -7.46 -44.14
C SER A 364 9.87 -6.77 -45.22
N ILE A 365 10.31 -5.53 -44.96
CA ILE A 365 11.17 -4.76 -45.88
C ILE A 365 12.43 -5.57 -46.23
N ARG A 366 13.09 -6.17 -45.23
CA ARG A 366 14.28 -7.00 -45.45
C ARG A 366 14.00 -8.23 -46.29
N ARG A 367 12.86 -8.91 -46.05
CA ARG A 367 12.48 -10.10 -46.82
C ARG A 367 12.27 -9.73 -48.29
N ASP A 368 11.59 -8.63 -48.54
CA ASP A 368 11.32 -8.15 -49.90
C ASP A 368 12.61 -7.71 -50.62
N GLU A 369 13.54 -7.07 -49.91
CA GLU A 369 14.86 -6.68 -50.43
C GLU A 369 15.81 -7.85 -50.69
N ALA A 370 15.75 -8.91 -49.88
CA ALA A 370 16.54 -10.12 -50.09
C ALA A 370 16.18 -10.83 -51.40
N VAL A 371 14.93 -10.71 -51.86
CA VAL A 371 14.41 -11.31 -53.09
C VAL A 371 14.67 -10.44 -54.34
N MET A 372 15.11 -9.19 -54.16
CA MET A 372 15.48 -8.30 -55.27
C MET A 372 16.77 -8.75 -55.94
N SER A 373 16.80 -8.75 -57.28
CA SER A 373 18.05 -8.89 -58.03
C SER A 373 18.96 -7.66 -57.80
N ASP A 374 20.28 -7.81 -57.86
CA ASP A 374 21.22 -6.69 -57.63
C ASP A 374 20.97 -5.50 -58.57
N ALA A 375 20.41 -5.75 -59.76
CA ALA A 375 19.99 -4.72 -60.71
C ALA A 375 18.81 -3.87 -60.21
N GLU A 376 17.89 -4.44 -59.43
CA GLU A 376 16.74 -3.74 -58.85
C GLU A 376 17.07 -3.00 -57.55
N ARG A 377 18.22 -3.33 -56.93
CA ARG A 377 18.75 -2.66 -55.73
C ARG A 377 19.46 -1.35 -56.05
N LEU A 378 19.93 -1.17 -57.29
CA LEU A 378 20.57 0.05 -57.75
C LEU A 378 19.54 1.18 -57.84
N THR A 379 19.72 2.23 -57.03
CA THR A 379 18.92 3.44 -57.18
C THR A 379 19.37 4.22 -58.42
N ALA A 380 18.51 5.11 -58.94
CA ALA A 380 18.91 6.01 -60.03
C ALA A 380 20.14 6.86 -59.64
N ALA A 381 20.29 7.18 -58.35
CA ALA A 381 21.47 7.87 -57.83
C ALA A 381 22.73 6.98 -57.89
N ASP A 382 22.62 5.69 -57.60
CA ASP A 382 23.74 4.75 -57.73
C ASP A 382 24.15 4.54 -59.19
N LEU A 383 23.18 4.52 -60.12
CA LEU A 383 23.44 4.46 -61.56
C LEU A 383 24.16 5.73 -62.04
N LEU A 384 23.69 6.92 -61.65
CA LEU A 384 24.37 8.18 -61.99
C LEU A 384 25.78 8.23 -61.40
N ARG A 385 25.96 7.80 -60.16
CA ARG A 385 27.28 7.71 -59.52
C ARG A 385 28.19 6.71 -60.21
N SER A 386 27.66 5.57 -60.66
CA SER A 386 28.41 4.57 -61.41
C SER A 386 28.84 5.09 -62.79
N LEU A 387 28.00 5.90 -63.45
CA LEU A 387 28.33 6.56 -64.71
C LEU A 387 29.41 7.64 -64.53
N ASP A 388 29.36 8.40 -63.44
CA ASP A 388 30.41 9.37 -63.12
C ASP A 388 31.74 8.70 -62.81
N VAL A 389 31.72 7.56 -62.09
CA VAL A 389 32.91 6.73 -61.87
C VAL A 389 33.43 6.14 -63.18
N GLN A 390 32.55 5.66 -64.06
CA GLN A 390 32.92 5.14 -65.38
C GLN A 390 33.59 6.23 -66.24
N ARG A 391 33.01 7.44 -66.28
CA ARG A 391 33.60 8.58 -67.00
C ARG A 391 34.97 8.94 -66.44
N ALA A 392 35.12 8.96 -65.12
CA ALA A 392 36.40 9.23 -64.46
C ALA A 392 37.45 8.16 -64.77
N LEU A 393 37.07 6.88 -64.84
CA LEU A 393 37.96 5.78 -65.21
C LEU A 393 38.36 5.83 -66.70
N THR A 394 37.41 6.13 -67.58
CA THR A 394 37.65 6.27 -69.02
C THR A 394 38.62 7.43 -69.29
N ALA A 395 38.38 8.59 -68.67
CA ALA A 395 39.30 9.73 -68.75
C ALA A 395 40.71 9.43 -68.19
N ARG A 396 40.82 8.48 -67.25
CA ARG A 396 42.11 8.01 -66.71
C ARG A 396 42.79 7.02 -67.67
N GLN A 397 42.03 6.17 -68.34
CA GLN A 397 42.52 5.26 -69.38
C GLN A 397 42.98 6.02 -70.62
N ASP A 398 42.28 7.08 -71.02
CA ASP A 398 42.68 7.92 -72.15
C ASP A 398 44.01 8.62 -71.86
N ARG A 399 44.22 9.14 -70.64
CA ARG A 399 45.52 9.67 -70.21
C ARG A 399 46.63 8.62 -70.10
N ALA A 400 46.28 7.37 -69.82
CA ALA A 400 47.24 6.26 -69.76
C ALA A 400 47.56 5.67 -71.15
N SER A 401 46.74 5.98 -72.15
CA SER A 401 46.88 5.49 -73.53
C SER A 401 47.54 6.52 -74.45
N GLU A 402 47.86 7.72 -73.95
CA GLU A 402 48.81 8.60 -74.62
C GLU A 402 50.19 7.90 -74.65
N PRO A 403 50.79 7.67 -75.82
CA PRO A 403 52.10 7.04 -75.90
C PRO A 403 53.15 7.94 -75.24
N GLU A 404 53.97 7.36 -74.36
CA GLU A 404 55.24 7.94 -73.92
C GLU A 404 56.04 8.39 -75.15
N ALA A 405 56.06 9.69 -75.41
CA ALA A 405 57.08 10.29 -76.24
C ALA A 405 58.44 10.11 -75.52
N SER A 406 59.19 9.09 -75.91
CA SER A 406 60.54 8.82 -75.41
C SER A 406 61.55 9.89 -75.88
N PRO A 407 62.65 10.09 -75.13
CA PRO A 407 63.28 11.40 -74.93
C PRO A 407 64.40 11.71 -75.92
N GLN A 408 64.58 12.99 -76.27
CA GLN A 408 65.84 13.49 -76.85
C GLN A 408 66.32 14.79 -76.20
N ALA A 409 67.64 14.83 -76.08
CA ALA A 409 68.43 15.58 -75.13
C ALA A 409 68.67 17.06 -75.50
N ARG A 410 68.99 17.81 -74.43
CA ARG A 410 69.61 19.15 -74.36
C ARG A 410 70.54 19.51 -75.53
N PRO A 411 70.56 20.81 -75.88
CA PRO A 411 71.81 21.52 -76.11
C PRO A 411 72.05 22.64 -75.06
N GLU A 412 73.33 22.95 -74.88
CA GLU A 412 73.92 23.85 -73.91
C GLU A 412 73.73 25.36 -74.23
N ASN A 413 73.94 26.18 -73.19
CA ASN A 413 73.86 27.64 -73.14
C ASN A 413 74.85 28.39 -74.06
N PRO A 414 74.66 29.71 -74.23
CA PRO A 414 75.75 30.67 -74.24
C PRO A 414 75.84 31.46 -72.92
N VAL A 415 77.08 31.75 -72.54
CA VAL A 415 77.52 32.57 -71.40
C VAL A 415 77.44 34.07 -71.77
N GLU A 416 76.97 34.91 -70.84
CA GLU A 416 77.39 36.31 -70.74
C GLU A 416 77.55 36.70 -69.25
N GLU A 417 78.60 37.46 -68.96
CA GLU A 417 79.30 37.64 -67.67
C GLU A 417 78.76 38.80 -66.78
N PRO A 418 79.29 39.05 -65.56
CA PRO A 418 78.52 39.44 -64.38
C PRO A 418 78.64 40.91 -63.94
N SER A 419 77.86 41.30 -62.92
CA SER A 419 78.30 42.31 -61.94
C SER A 419 77.73 42.09 -60.53
N PRO A 420 78.47 42.49 -59.48
CA PRO A 420 78.36 41.94 -58.14
C PRO A 420 77.73 42.93 -57.13
N GLY A 421 77.19 42.42 -56.02
CA GLY A 421 76.92 43.29 -54.87
C GLY A 421 76.00 42.76 -53.79
N GLN A 422 76.62 42.31 -52.69
CA GLN A 422 76.18 42.45 -51.29
C GLN A 422 75.15 41.46 -50.72
N ASN A 423 75.69 40.46 -49.98
CA ASN A 423 75.62 40.30 -48.51
C ASN A 423 74.50 41.14 -47.82
N VAL A 424 73.73 40.67 -46.83
CA VAL A 424 74.10 39.99 -45.57
C VAL A 424 72.86 39.27 -44.99
N THR A 425 73.14 38.22 -44.24
CA THR A 425 72.32 37.32 -43.40
C THR A 425 71.65 38.03 -42.17
N PRO A 426 71.06 37.35 -41.15
CA PRO A 426 69.63 37.24 -40.85
C PRO A 426 69.22 37.74 -39.42
N LEU A 427 68.01 37.35 -38.95
CA LEU A 427 67.49 37.38 -37.55
C LEU A 427 67.17 38.80 -37.00
N SER A 428 66.15 39.05 -36.16
CA SER A 428 65.85 38.38 -34.89
C SER A 428 64.48 38.77 -34.28
N LEU A 429 64.07 37.88 -33.36
CA LEU A 429 63.20 37.94 -32.17
C LEU A 429 62.84 39.29 -31.51
N ASN A 430 61.76 39.17 -30.70
CA ASN A 430 61.27 39.97 -29.55
C ASN A 430 60.02 40.82 -29.87
N GLU A 431 58.99 40.94 -29.00
CA GLU A 431 58.96 40.76 -27.56
C GLU A 431 57.53 40.67 -26.99
N ARG A 432 57.45 40.11 -25.78
CA ARG A 432 56.30 40.05 -24.87
C ARG A 432 55.83 41.44 -24.39
N LYS A 433 54.53 41.56 -24.09
CA LYS A 433 53.90 42.21 -22.90
C LYS A 433 52.41 42.44 -23.21
N ARG A 434 51.43 42.40 -22.31
CA ARG A 434 51.30 42.14 -20.86
C ARG A 434 49.79 42.12 -20.55
N GLN A 435 49.39 41.26 -19.60
CA GLN A 435 48.39 41.45 -18.53
C GLN A 435 47.08 42.25 -18.79
N GLU A 436 45.93 41.55 -18.66
CA GLU A 436 44.96 41.57 -17.53
C GLU A 436 44.75 42.90 -16.74
N PRO A 437 43.56 43.15 -16.17
CA PRO A 437 42.67 42.22 -15.46
C PRO A 437 41.30 41.93 -16.08
#